data_AF-A4N5E6-F1
#
_entry.id   AF-A4N5E6-F1
#
_cell.length_a   1.000
_cell.length_b   1.000
_cell.length_c   1.000
_cell.angle_alpha   90.00
_cell.angle_beta   90.00
_cell.angle_gamma   90.00
#
_symmetry.space_group_name_H-M   'P 1'
#
loop_
_entity.id
_entity.type
_entity.pdbx_description
1 polymer ?
#
loop_
_entity_poly.entity_id
_entity_poly.type
_entity_poly.pdbx_seq_one_letter_code
_entity_poly.pdbx_strand_id
1 'polypeptide(L)' 'MLFSELEYKLGIRAHDVEITIKEQPAHCWGFRGMTGDEARDLDYDIYV' A
#
# COMPACT_ATOMS: atom_id res chain seq x y z
N MET A 1 1.68 -14.05 -0.90
CA MET A 1 2.73 -13.38 -0.08
C MET A 1 3.50 -12.43 -0.98
N LEU A 2 3.79 -11.19 -0.57
CA LEU A 2 4.33 -10.15 -1.47
C LEU A 2 5.63 -10.59 -2.20
N PHE A 3 6.56 -11.20 -1.48
CA PHE A 3 7.81 -11.73 -2.05
C PHE A 3 7.56 -12.82 -3.10
N SER A 4 6.67 -13.78 -2.81
CA SER A 4 6.33 -14.86 -3.73
C SER A 4 5.68 -14.33 -5.01
N GLU A 5 4.88 -13.28 -4.92
CA GLU A 5 4.24 -12.64 -6.08
C GLU A 5 5.26 -11.91 -6.97
N LEU A 6 6.25 -11.25 -6.36
CA LEU A 6 7.34 -10.59 -7.09
C LEU A 6 8.19 -11.61 -7.84
N GLU A 7 8.52 -12.73 -7.20
CA GLU A 7 9.27 -13.81 -7.83
C GLU A 7 8.47 -14.45 -8.97
N TYR A 8 7.19 -14.74 -8.75
CA TYR A 8 6.32 -15.35 -9.76
C TYR A 8 6.06 -14.44 -10.97
N LYS A 9 5.79 -13.14 -10.75
CA LYS A 9 5.38 -12.21 -11.82
C LYS A 9 6.56 -11.53 -12.52
N LEU A 10 7.64 -11.26 -11.79
CA LEU A 10 8.74 -10.43 -12.27
C LEU A 10 10.09 -11.17 -12.28
N GLY A 11 10.17 -12.39 -11.73
CA GLY A 11 11.42 -13.15 -11.65
C GLY A 11 12.44 -12.55 -10.68
N ILE A 12 12.02 -11.63 -9.81
CA ILE A 12 12.91 -11.01 -8.81
C ILE A 12 12.90 -11.87 -7.56
N ARG A 13 14.07 -12.38 -7.18
CA ARG A 13 14.20 -13.26 -6.01
C ARG A 13 14.05 -12.47 -4.72
N ALA A 14 13.55 -13.13 -3.68
CA ALA A 14 13.22 -12.46 -2.40
C ALA A 14 14.42 -11.75 -1.74
N HIS A 15 15.64 -12.27 -1.85
CA HIS A 15 16.85 -11.66 -1.28
C HIS A 15 17.39 -10.48 -2.10
N ASP A 16 16.89 -10.28 -3.32
CA ASP A 16 17.24 -9.15 -4.18
C ASP A 16 16.31 -7.93 -3.92
N VAL A 17 15.37 -8.03 -2.97
CA VAL A 17 14.34 -7.01 -2.67
C VAL A 17 14.34 -6.65 -1.18
N GLU A 18 14.39 -5.36 -0.88
CA GLU A 18 14.11 -4.82 0.46
C GLU A 18 12.73 -4.15 0.48
N ILE A 19 11.91 -4.48 1.49
CA ILE A 19 10.61 -3.84 1.71
C ILE A 19 10.67 -3.10 3.04
N THR A 20 10.49 -1.78 3.01
CA THR A 20 10.36 -0.96 4.21
C THR A 20 8.91 -0.51 4.38
N ILE A 21 8.33 -0.75 5.55
CA ILE A 21 7.00 -0.24 5.92
C ILE A 21 7.19 1.04 6.71
N LYS A 22 6.58 2.14 6.25
CA LYS A 22 6.54 3.41 6.97
C LYS A 22 5.11 3.71 7.39
N GLU A 23 4.91 3.79 8.69
CA GLU A 23 3.64 4.21 9.27
C GLU A 23 3.68 5.71 9.58
N GLN A 24 2.58 6.40 9.34
CA GLN A 24 2.41 7.82 9.66
C GLN A 24 0.97 8.04 10.15
N PRO A 25 0.74 8.99 11.06
CA PRO A 25 -0.61 9.36 11.49
C PRO A 25 -1.49 9.79 10.32
N ALA A 26 -2.80 9.52 10.39
CA ALA A 26 -3.75 9.80 9.30
C ALA A 26 -3.71 11.25 8.79
N HIS A 27 -3.52 12.24 9.68
CA HIS A 27 -3.43 13.65 9.30
C HIS A 27 -2.17 14.01 8.50
N CYS A 28 -1.13 13.16 8.51
CA CYS A 28 0.06 13.31 7.68
C CYS A 28 -0.10 12.69 6.29
N TRP A 29 -1.19 11.98 6.03
CA TRP A 29 -1.50 11.43 4.72
C TRP A 29 -2.31 12.45 3.93
N GLY A 30 -1.69 13.08 2.93
CA GLY A 30 -2.42 13.88 1.95
C GLY A 30 -2.95 12.98 0.83
N PHE A 31 -4.26 12.93 0.66
CA PHE A 31 -4.91 12.20 -0.42
C PHE A 31 -5.89 13.13 -1.14
N ARG A 32 -5.73 13.34 -2.46
CA ARG A 32 -6.61 14.22 -3.26
C ARG A 32 -6.78 15.66 -2.73
N GLY A 33 -5.79 16.20 -2.03
CA GLY A 33 -5.85 17.58 -1.47
C GLY A 33 -6.56 17.69 -0.12
N MET A 34 -6.83 16.56 0.53
CA MET A 34 -7.48 16.43 1.83
C MET A 34 -6.63 15.48 2.69
N THR A 35 -6.68 15.62 4.01
CA THR A 35 -5.91 14.73 4.89
C THR A 35 -6.59 13.37 5.04
N GLY A 36 -5.87 12.33 5.47
CA GLY A 36 -6.37 10.96 5.50
C GLY A 36 -7.55 10.77 6.46
N ASP A 37 -7.67 11.62 7.47
CA ASP A 37 -8.82 11.71 8.38
C ASP A 37 -10.06 12.38 7.75
N GLU A 38 -9.87 13.13 6.66
CA GLU A 38 -10.94 13.77 5.88
C GLU A 38 -11.45 12.89 4.74
N ALA A 39 -10.66 11.89 4.30
CA ALA A 39 -10.97 10.92 3.23
C ALA A 39 -12.07 9.93 3.61
N ARG A 40 -13.30 10.45 3.72
CA ARG A 40 -14.53 9.69 3.99
C ARG A 40 -15.25 9.23 2.73
N ASP A 41 -14.79 9.66 1.55
CA ASP A 41 -15.35 9.33 0.24
C ASP A 41 -14.83 8.01 -0.34
N LEU A 42 -13.97 7.30 0.41
CA LEU A 42 -13.43 6.00 0.06
C LEU A 42 -14.46 4.87 0.32
N ASP A 43 -15.63 4.99 -0.31
CA ASP A 43 -16.58 3.89 -0.42
C ASP A 43 -16.11 2.98 -1.57
N TYR A 44 -15.32 1.96 -1.23
CA TYR A 44 -15.08 0.84 -2.14
C TYR A 44 -15.76 -0.41 -1.61
N ASP A 45 -16.64 -0.96 -2.43
CA ASP A 45 -17.20 -2.29 -2.23
C ASP A 45 -16.08 -3.32 -2.41
N ILE A 46 -15.70 -3.99 -1.32
CA ILE A 46 -14.80 -5.14 -1.41
C ILE A 46 -15.64 -6.33 -1.87
N TYR A 47 -15.61 -6.58 -3.18
CA TYR A 47 -16.11 -7.84 -3.73
C TYR A 47 -15.08 -8.94 -3.44
N VAL A 48 -15.52 -9.95 -2.68
CA VAL A 48 -14.75 -11.18 -2.38
C VAL A 48 -14.95 -12.20 -3.49
#